data_AF-D7E3K0-F1
#
_entry.id   AF-D7E3K0-F1
#
_cell.length_a   1.000
_cell.length_b   1.000
_cell.length_c   1.000
_cell.angle_alpha   90.00
_cell.angle_beta   90.00
_cell.angle_gamma   90.00
#
_symmetry.space_group_name_H-M   'P 1'
#
loop_
_entity.id
_entity.type
_entity.pdbx_description
1 polymer ?
#
loop_
_entity_poly.entity_id
_entity_poly.type
_entity_poly.pdbx_seq_one_letter_code
_entity_poly.pdbx_strand_id
1 'polypeptide(L)'
;MNTKTLIVLTDIYQGEEILYDYSTTMSENSWTIVSGCSARNCRKILKAFHYLLDSFKEQYLKLGIVQNFIVREHNLNREVCL
;
A
#
# COMPACT_ATOMS: atom_id res chain seq x y z
N MET A 1 -14.19 11.80 5.68
CA MET A 1 -14.36 10.43 6.20
C MET A 1 -12.99 9.78 6.35
N ASN A 2 -12.59 9.47 7.58
CA ASN A 2 -11.40 8.64 7.84
C ASN A 2 -11.84 7.18 7.82
N THR A 3 -11.53 6.46 6.74
CA THR A 3 -11.90 5.05 6.57
C THR A 3 -10.88 4.16 7.27
N LYS A 4 -11.21 3.69 8.48
CA LYS A 4 -10.39 2.72 9.24
C LYS A 4 -10.81 1.28 8.89
N THR A 5 -10.84 0.97 7.60
CA THR A 5 -11.32 -0.32 7.10
C THR A 5 -10.20 -1.03 6.37
N LEU A 6 -9.95 -2.28 6.75
CA LEU A 6 -9.16 -3.22 5.97
C LEU A 6 -10.13 -4.14 5.22
N ILE A 7 -9.81 -4.43 3.97
CA ILE A 7 -10.60 -5.31 3.11
C ILE A 7 -9.76 -6.56 2.84
N VAL A 8 -10.38 -7.73 2.96
CA VAL A 8 -9.72 -9.00 2.67
C VAL A 8 -9.53 -9.15 1.16
N LEU A 9 -8.31 -9.53 0.74
CA LEU A 9 -7.97 -9.77 -0.67
C LEU A 9 -7.93 -11.26 -1.02
N THR A 10 -7.88 -12.11 0.00
CA THR A 10 -7.86 -13.57 -0.09
C THR A 10 -8.63 -14.13 1.10
N ASP A 11 -9.03 -15.40 1.02
CA ASP A 11 -9.55 -16.11 2.19
C ASP A 11 -8.53 -16.11 3.33
N ILE A 12 -9.02 -16.05 4.57
CA ILE A 12 -8.20 -16.08 5.79
C ILE A 12 -8.70 -17.26 6.62
N TYR A 13 -7.79 -18.17 7.00
CA TYR A 13 -8.13 -19.35 7.78
C TYR A 13 -7.99 -19.11 9.28
N GLN A 14 -8.66 -19.95 10.08
CA GLN A 14 -8.56 -19.86 11.54
C GLN A 14 -7.10 -20.05 12.00
N GLY A 15 -6.62 -19.12 12.82
CA GLY A 15 -5.26 -19.14 13.35
C GLY A 15 -4.22 -18.48 12.44
N GLU A 16 -4.61 -18.01 11.26
CA GLU A 16 -3.73 -17.27 10.35
C GLU A 16 -3.50 -15.82 10.85
N GLU A 17 -2.27 -15.33 10.71
CA GLU A 17 -1.94 -13.94 11.00
C GLU A 17 -2.54 -13.01 9.94
N ILE A 18 -3.22 -11.95 10.38
CA ILE A 18 -3.77 -10.95 9.45
C ILE A 18 -2.63 -10.02 9.01
N LEU A 19 -2.31 -10.08 7.72
CA LEU A 19 -1.28 -9.25 7.10
C LEU A 19 -1.92 -8.18 6.22
N TYR A 20 -1.32 -6.98 6.22
CA TYR A 20 -1.67 -5.91 5.28
C TYR A 20 -0.42 -5.16 4.84
N ASP A 21 -0.49 -4.53 3.66
CA ASP A 21 0.63 -3.78 3.10
C ASP A 21 0.61 -2.33 3.64
N TYR A 22 1.59 -1.99 4.48
CA TYR A 22 1.78 -0.66 5.08
C TYR A 22 1.79 0.47 4.05
N SER A 23 2.24 0.20 2.83
CA SER A 23 2.25 1.19 1.74
C SER A 23 0.85 1.64 1.33
N THR A 24 -0.21 0.94 1.74
CA THR A 24 -1.61 1.31 1.44
C THR A 24 -2.23 2.23 2.50
N THR A 25 -1.57 2.37 3.67
CA THR A 25 -2.11 3.09 4.83
C THR A 25 -1.25 4.27 5.30
N MET A 26 -0.02 4.40 4.81
CA MET A 26 0.94 5.42 5.23
C MET A 26 1.50 6.21 4.04
N SER A 27 1.66 7.53 4.21
CA SER A 27 2.38 8.43 3.30
C SER A 27 3.43 9.24 4.06
N GLU A 28 4.38 8.54 4.67
CA GLU A 28 5.49 9.17 5.38
C GLU A 28 6.71 9.31 4.47
N ASN A 29 7.36 10.46 4.53
CA ASN A 29 8.64 10.67 3.85
C ASN A 29 9.76 10.04 4.69
N SER A 30 10.68 9.33 4.02
CA SER A 30 11.89 8.75 4.61
C SER A 30 11.67 7.64 5.65
N TRP A 31 10.46 7.07 5.78
CA TRP A 31 10.23 5.88 6.58
C TRP A 31 10.47 4.60 5.78
N THR A 32 11.30 3.70 6.32
CA THR A 32 11.52 2.36 5.78
C THR A 32 11.67 1.34 6.89
N ILE A 33 11.20 0.12 6.66
CA ILE A 33 11.44 -1.02 7.54
C ILE A 33 11.82 -2.26 6.73
N VAL A 34 12.74 -3.07 7.27
CA VAL A 34 13.09 -4.37 6.69
C VAL A 34 11.94 -5.35 6.95
N SER A 35 11.41 -5.94 5.89
CA SER A 35 10.36 -6.94 5.98
C SER A 35 10.95 -8.32 6.26
N GLY A 36 10.44 -8.97 7.30
CA GLY A 36 10.67 -10.38 7.59
C GLY A 36 9.76 -11.33 6.79
N CYS A 37 9.03 -10.84 5.78
CA CYS A 37 8.04 -11.65 5.07
C CYS A 37 8.67 -12.74 4.19
N SER A 38 8.10 -13.94 4.24
CA SER A 38 8.54 -15.10 3.46
C SER A 38 7.81 -15.22 2.11
N ALA A 39 7.01 -14.22 1.72
CA ALA A 39 6.26 -14.23 0.47
C ALA A 39 7.19 -14.25 -0.75
N ARG A 40 6.80 -14.96 -1.81
CA ARG A 40 7.59 -15.12 -3.06
C ARG A 40 7.95 -13.77 -3.71
N ASN A 41 7.09 -12.78 -3.57
CA ASN A 41 7.23 -11.42 -4.10
C ASN A 41 7.60 -10.39 -3.01
N CYS A 42 8.20 -10.82 -1.89
CA CYS A 42 8.55 -9.91 -0.79
C CYS A 42 9.53 -8.81 -1.28
N ARG A 43 9.13 -7.54 -1.12
CA ARG A 43 9.96 -6.38 -1.51
C ARG A 43 11.20 -6.17 -0.65
N LYS A 44 11.35 -6.93 0.45
CA LYS A 44 12.41 -6.86 1.48
C LYS A 44 12.49 -5.54 2.27
N ILE A 45 12.18 -4.42 1.64
CA ILE A 45 12.09 -3.10 2.28
C ILE A 45 10.69 -2.55 2.03
N LEU A 46 9.98 -2.26 3.11
CA LEU A 46 8.70 -1.55 3.06
C LEU A 46 8.96 -0.06 3.06
N LYS A 47 8.14 0.67 2.31
CA LYS A 47 8.21 2.11 2.07
C LYS A 47 6.81 2.62 1.74
N ALA A 48 6.61 3.93 1.85
CA ALA A 48 5.35 4.57 1.53
C ALA A 48 4.95 4.41 0.04
N PHE A 49 3.66 4.62 -0.24
CA PHE A 49 3.03 4.38 -1.55
C PHE A 49 3.75 5.03 -2.74
N HIS A 50 4.20 6.27 -2.57
CA HIS A 50 4.85 7.05 -3.63
C HIS A 50 6.15 6.43 -4.13
N TYR A 51 6.82 5.63 -3.30
CA TYR A 51 8.06 4.95 -3.68
C TYR A 51 7.84 3.58 -4.33
N LEU A 52 6.60 3.09 -4.42
CA LEU A 52 6.32 1.83 -5.13
C LEU A 52 6.64 1.97 -6.63
N LEU A 53 6.89 0.83 -7.29
CA LEU A 53 6.92 0.81 -8.75
C LEU A 53 5.51 1.11 -9.29
N ASP A 54 5.43 1.76 -10.45
CA ASP A 54 4.15 2.22 -10.99
C ASP A 54 3.17 1.08 -11.26
N SER A 55 3.67 -0.10 -11.65
CA SER A 55 2.85 -1.31 -11.78
C SER A 55 2.13 -1.71 -10.49
N PHE A 56 2.79 -1.58 -9.33
CA PHE A 56 2.16 -1.82 -8.03
C PHE A 56 1.15 -0.71 -7.69
N LYS A 57 1.47 0.55 -7.98
CA LYS A 57 0.54 1.67 -7.75
C LYS A 57 -0.75 1.48 -8.53
N GLU A 58 -0.64 1.19 -9.83
CA GLU A 58 -1.78 0.95 -10.71
C GLU A 58 -2.64 -0.22 -10.22
N GLN A 59 -2.00 -1.35 -9.87
CA GLN A 59 -2.71 -2.51 -9.34
C GLN A 59 -3.48 -2.17 -8.06
N TYR A 60 -2.83 -1.50 -7.11
CA TYR A 60 -3.43 -1.20 -5.80
C TYR A 60 -4.55 -0.16 -5.91
N LEU A 61 -4.39 0.84 -6.78
CA LEU A 61 -5.45 1.81 -7.09
C LEU A 61 -6.65 1.13 -7.74
N LYS A 62 -6.43 0.21 -8.68
CA LYS A 62 -7.50 -0.56 -9.32
C LYS A 62 -8.26 -1.44 -8.33
N LEU A 63 -7.58 -1.98 -7.32
CA LEU A 63 -8.20 -2.76 -6.24
C LEU A 63 -8.94 -1.91 -5.21
N GLY A 64 -8.76 -0.58 -5.21
CA GLY A 64 -9.44 0.31 -4.26
C GLY A 64 -8.97 0.15 -2.80
N ILE A 65 -7.77 -0.38 -2.58
CA ILE A 65 -7.22 -0.67 -1.24
C ILE A 65 -6.33 0.44 -0.66
N VAL A 66 -6.08 1.50 -1.44
CA VAL A 66 -5.24 2.63 -1.03
C VAL A 66 -6.08 3.66 -0.29
N GLN A 67 -5.62 4.12 0.88
CA GLN A 67 -6.32 5.16 1.63
C GLN A 67 -6.53 6.43 0.80
N ASN A 68 -7.73 7.00 0.89
CA ASN A 68 -8.15 8.12 0.03
C ASN A 68 -7.22 9.34 0.08
N PHE A 69 -6.55 9.60 1.20
CA PHE A 69 -5.61 10.73 1.29
C PHE A 69 -4.36 10.51 0.43
N ILE A 70 -3.87 9.26 0.35
CA ILE A 70 -2.75 8.86 -0.48
C ILE A 70 -3.14 8.91 -1.96
N VAL A 71 -4.36 8.49 -2.29
CA VAL A 71 -4.88 8.60 -3.67
C VAL A 71 -4.94 10.05 -4.13
N ARG A 72 -5.43 10.96 -3.27
CA ARG A 72 -5.46 12.41 -3.57
C ARG A 72 -4.05 12.97 -3.78
N GLU A 73 -3.11 12.63 -2.90
CA GLU A 73 -1.71 13.04 -3.03
C GLU A 73 -1.08 12.54 -4.34
N HIS A 74 -1.31 11.27 -4.68
CA HIS A 74 -0.80 10.69 -5.93
C HIS A 74 -1.34 11.41 -7.17
N ASN A 75 -2.62 11.75 -7.19
CA ASN A 75 -3.24 12.45 -8.32
C ASN A 75 -2.70 13.88 -8.47
N LEU A 76 -2.55 14.62 -7.36
CA LEU A 76 -1.96 15.96 -7.37
C LEU A 76 -0.53 15.94 -7.92
N ASN A 77 0.28 14.96 -7.52
CA ASN A 77 1.64 14.81 -8.02
C ASN A 77 1.70 14.46 -9.51
N ARG A 78 0.68 13.79 -10.07
CA ARG A 78 0.60 13.52 -11.51
C ARG A 78 0.20 14.75 -12.33
N GLU A 79 -0.66 15.59 -11.80
CA GLU A 79 -1.09 16.83 -12.47
C GLU A 79 0.04 17.86 -12.55
N VAL A 80 0.95 17.90 -11.59
CA VAL A 80 2.12 18.80 -11.60
C VAL A 80 3.21 18.36 -12.61
N CYS A 81 3.20 17.11 -13.06
CA CYS A 81 4.15 16.59 -14.04
C CYS A 81 3.62 16.58 -15.49
N LEU A 82 2.45 17.19 -15.74
CA LEU A 82 1.85 17.43 -17.06
C LEU A 82 1.90 18.94 -17.39
#